data_AF-A0A5Q4C4E6-F1
#
_entry.id   AF-A0A5Q4C4E6-F1
#
_cell.length_a   1.000
_cell.length_b   1.000
_cell.length_c   1.000
_cell.angle_alpha   90.00
_cell.angle_beta   90.00
_cell.angle_gamma   90.00
#
_symmetry.space_group_name_H-M   'P 1'
#
loop_
_entity.id
_entity.type
_entity.pdbx_description
1 polymer ?
#
loop_
_entity_poly.entity_id
_entity_poly.type
_entity_poly.pdbx_seq_one_letter_code
_entity_poly.pdbx_strand_id
1 'polypeptide(L)'
;MADTPQPPGPGGFFPSQTLPSPAPSTASVRSSAALPHPRARSLRPGSNKEETVRRYVEERLAVVNRRYVKKYGNPEPGDQVVGYKAFAELCKDLHGVIDILWLSGTPSIQIPFLLNIASDFTQWIDSFPPSPRAAFSILKKLDHCFASLLAGRDIETKATLPGFENGMRAGMSTTDM
;
A
#
# COMPACT_ATOMS: atom_id res chain seq x y z
N MET A 1 24.46 -19.73 -76.57
CA MET A 1 25.39 -20.02 -75.47
C MET A 1 25.75 -18.68 -74.85
N ALA A 2 25.47 -18.33 -73.60
CA ALA A 2 25.10 -19.14 -72.45
C ALA A 2 24.08 -18.40 -71.56
N ASP A 3 23.14 -19.17 -71.06
CA ASP A 3 22.20 -18.87 -69.98
C ASP A 3 22.95 -19.05 -68.65
N THR A 4 22.83 -18.10 -67.70
CA THR A 4 23.31 -18.30 -66.32
C THR A 4 22.26 -17.80 -65.33
N PRO A 5 21.67 -18.69 -64.52
CA PRO A 5 20.68 -18.30 -63.51
C PRO A 5 21.36 -17.83 -62.23
N GLN A 6 20.87 -16.72 -61.69
CA GLN A 6 21.29 -16.13 -60.41
C GLN A 6 20.78 -17.00 -59.24
N PRO A 7 21.57 -17.22 -58.17
CA PRO A 7 21.17 -18.10 -57.08
C PRO A 7 20.00 -17.53 -56.25
N PRO A 8 19.07 -18.38 -55.74
CA PRO A 8 18.01 -17.94 -54.86
C PRO A 8 18.60 -17.54 -53.50
N GLY A 9 18.41 -16.28 -53.11
CA GLY A 9 18.76 -15.78 -51.78
C GLY A 9 18.00 -16.53 -50.67
N PRO A 10 18.60 -16.67 -49.48
CA PRO A 10 18.07 -17.50 -48.40
C PRO A 10 16.74 -16.97 -47.84
N GLY A 11 15.87 -17.92 -47.47
CA GLY A 11 14.48 -17.72 -47.06
C GLY A 11 14.25 -16.64 -46.00
N GLY A 12 13.52 -15.59 -46.40
CA GLY A 12 12.98 -14.57 -45.51
C GLY A 12 11.60 -14.98 -44.99
N PHE A 13 11.57 -15.77 -43.91
CA PHE A 13 10.33 -16.10 -43.18
C PHE A 13 9.98 -15.08 -42.08
N PHE A 14 10.55 -13.88 -42.11
CA PHE A 14 10.16 -12.80 -41.20
C PHE A 14 9.53 -11.67 -42.00
N PRO A 15 8.23 -11.39 -41.84
CA PRO A 15 7.63 -10.19 -42.42
C PRO A 15 8.38 -8.98 -41.88
N SER A 16 8.76 -8.06 -42.76
CA SER A 16 9.50 -6.82 -42.47
C SER A 16 8.71 -5.81 -41.62
N GLN A 17 7.63 -6.23 -40.98
CA GLN A 17 6.88 -5.43 -40.02
C GLN A 17 7.53 -5.59 -38.65
N THR A 18 8.47 -4.70 -38.36
CA THR A 18 8.82 -4.38 -36.98
C THR A 18 7.54 -3.99 -36.24
N LEU A 19 7.12 -4.82 -35.27
CA LEU A 19 6.05 -4.46 -34.36
C LEU A 19 6.39 -3.10 -33.72
N PRO A 20 5.48 -2.12 -33.70
CA PRO A 20 5.76 -0.85 -33.04
C PRO A 20 6.04 -1.13 -31.56
N SER A 21 7.18 -0.65 -31.05
CA SER A 21 7.48 -0.70 -29.62
C SER A 21 6.31 -0.07 -28.84
N PRO A 22 5.89 -0.65 -27.70
CA PRO A 22 4.84 -0.07 -26.89
C PRO A 22 5.21 1.38 -26.55
N ALA A 23 4.22 2.28 -26.64
CA ALA A 23 4.42 3.68 -26.33
C ALA A 23 4.97 3.83 -24.90
N PRO A 24 5.99 4.69 -24.67
CA PRO A 24 6.52 4.91 -23.34
C PRO A 24 5.42 5.44 -22.42
N SER A 25 5.21 4.76 -21.29
CA SER A 25 4.24 5.17 -20.27
C SER A 25 4.67 6.50 -19.63
N THR A 26 4.09 7.62 -20.08
CA THR A 26 4.32 8.97 -19.53
C THR A 26 3.52 9.25 -18.25
N ALA A 27 2.98 8.22 -17.59
CA ALA A 27 2.22 8.39 -16.35
C ALA A 27 3.15 8.56 -15.13
N SER A 28 4.00 9.59 -15.13
CA SER A 28 4.66 10.05 -13.90
C SER A 28 3.77 11.10 -13.23
N VAL A 29 2.65 10.64 -12.66
CA VAL A 29 1.93 11.48 -11.71
C VAL A 29 2.65 11.27 -10.37
N ARG A 30 3.56 12.19 -10.00
CA ARG A 30 3.92 12.41 -8.59
C ARG A 30 2.69 12.92 -7.87
N SER A 31 1.70 12.05 -7.74
CA SER A 31 0.51 12.35 -6.99
C SER A 31 0.94 12.20 -5.54
N SER A 32 0.65 13.17 -4.69
CA SER A 32 0.93 13.02 -3.28
C SER A 32 0.15 11.81 -2.74
N ALA A 33 0.67 11.12 -1.73
CA ALA A 33 -0.02 9.97 -1.13
C ALA A 33 -1.38 10.36 -0.49
N ALA A 34 -1.73 11.66 -0.45
CA ALA A 34 -2.89 12.20 0.27
C ALA A 34 -2.94 11.69 1.72
N LEU A 35 -1.75 11.55 2.32
CA LEU A 35 -1.57 11.25 3.73
C LEU A 35 -1.67 12.56 4.53
N PRO A 36 -2.22 12.52 5.75
CA PRO A 36 -2.21 13.69 6.62
C PRO A 36 -0.79 14.08 7.00
N HIS A 37 -0.58 15.34 7.38
CA HIS A 37 0.71 15.74 7.93
C HIS A 37 0.95 15.02 9.26
N PRO A 38 2.09 14.32 9.44
CA PRO A 38 2.42 13.67 10.70
C PRO A 38 2.39 14.66 11.87
N ARG A 39 2.11 14.17 13.08
CA ARG A 39 2.22 15.00 14.29
C ARG A 39 3.67 15.47 14.48
N ALA A 40 3.85 16.58 15.20
CA ALA A 40 5.20 17.10 15.45
C ALA A 40 6.07 16.20 16.35
N ARG A 41 5.47 15.40 17.24
CA ARG A 41 6.17 14.51 18.17
C ARG A 41 5.48 13.16 18.23
N SER A 42 6.26 12.10 18.34
CA SER A 42 5.75 10.74 18.51
C SER A 42 4.96 10.61 19.81
N LEU A 43 4.04 9.65 19.85
CA LEU A 43 3.40 9.29 21.12
C LEU A 43 4.46 8.74 22.07
N ARG A 44 4.36 9.13 23.35
CA ARG A 44 5.25 8.60 24.37
C ARG A 44 4.98 7.10 24.55
N PRO A 45 6.03 6.26 24.56
CA PRO A 45 5.94 4.85 24.92
C PRO A 45 5.12 4.65 26.22
N GLY A 46 4.12 3.77 26.17
CA GLY A 46 3.25 3.43 27.29
C GLY A 46 2.23 4.51 27.68
N SER A 47 2.05 5.56 26.87
CA SER A 47 1.07 6.61 27.19
C SER A 47 -0.37 6.19 26.85
N ASN A 48 -1.35 6.74 27.56
CA ASN A 48 -2.77 6.51 27.27
C ASN A 48 -3.16 6.84 25.82
N LYS A 49 -2.49 7.84 25.22
CA LYS A 49 -2.73 8.21 23.81
C LYS A 49 -2.20 7.15 22.85
N GLU A 50 -1.05 6.56 23.15
CA GLU A 50 -0.50 5.43 22.41
C GLU A 50 -1.46 4.24 22.45
N GLU A 51 -1.90 3.87 23.66
CA GLU A 51 -2.81 2.75 23.88
C GLU A 51 -4.16 2.97 23.19
N THR A 52 -4.69 4.20 23.23
CA THR A 52 -5.94 4.54 22.54
C THR A 52 -5.81 4.36 21.02
N VAL A 53 -4.69 4.78 20.42
CA VAL A 53 -4.44 4.61 18.98
C VAL A 53 -4.30 3.14 18.63
N ARG A 54 -3.53 2.37 19.42
CA ARG A 54 -3.37 0.93 19.25
C ARG A 54 -4.73 0.22 19.26
N ARG A 55 -5.50 0.40 20.33
CA ARG A 55 -6.83 -0.20 20.48
C ARG A 55 -7.78 0.21 19.35
N TYR A 56 -7.77 1.48 18.96
CA TYR A 56 -8.59 1.97 17.86
C TYR A 56 -8.23 1.27 16.54
N VAL A 57 -6.95 1.14 16.22
CA VAL A 57 -6.49 0.48 14.98
C VAL A 57 -6.86 -1.00 15.01
N GLU A 58 -6.65 -1.68 16.13
CA GLU A 58 -7.03 -3.09 16.32
C GLU A 58 -8.53 -3.30 16.11
N GLU A 59 -9.37 -2.46 16.73
CA GLU A 59 -10.82 -2.52 16.58
C GLU A 59 -11.24 -2.29 15.12
N ARG A 60 -10.66 -1.30 14.45
CA ARG A 60 -10.97 -1.01 13.04
C ARG A 60 -10.54 -2.14 12.10
N LEU A 61 -9.36 -2.73 12.32
CA LEU A 61 -8.89 -3.88 11.54
C LEU A 61 -9.74 -5.13 11.80
N ALA A 62 -10.19 -5.36 13.03
CA ALA A 62 -11.13 -6.43 13.34
C ALA A 62 -12.47 -6.25 12.60
N VAL A 63 -12.98 -5.01 12.52
CA VAL A 63 -14.17 -4.69 11.72
C VAL A 63 -13.92 -4.95 10.24
N VAL A 64 -12.78 -4.52 9.70
CA VAL A 64 -12.40 -4.78 8.29
C VAL A 64 -12.38 -6.28 8.02
N ASN A 65 -11.73 -7.07 8.87
CA ASN A 65 -11.67 -8.53 8.74
C ASN A 65 -13.05 -9.19 8.83
N ARG A 66 -13.91 -8.75 9.77
CA ARG A 66 -15.28 -9.27 9.87
C ARG A 66 -16.10 -8.96 8.61
N ARG A 67 -16.01 -7.75 8.06
CA ARG A 67 -16.67 -7.37 6.79
C ARG A 67 -16.10 -8.13 5.59
N TYR A 68 -14.79 -8.39 5.59
CA TYR A 68 -14.12 -9.18 4.57
C TYR A 68 -14.62 -10.63 4.54
N VAL A 69 -14.65 -11.31 5.68
CA VAL A 69 -15.13 -12.71 5.77
C VAL A 69 -16.60 -12.82 5.34
N LYS A 70 -17.42 -11.82 5.69
CA LYS A 70 -18.84 -11.80 5.35
C LYS A 70 -19.17 -11.45 3.90
N LYS A 71 -18.21 -11.15 3.04
CA LYS A 71 -18.48 -10.76 1.64
C LYS A 71 -19.22 -11.84 0.84
N TYR A 72 -19.12 -13.11 1.24
CA TYR A 72 -19.84 -14.24 0.64
C TYR A 72 -21.07 -14.68 1.44
N GLY A 73 -21.33 -14.07 2.60
CA GLY A 73 -22.45 -14.42 3.46
C GLY A 73 -23.71 -13.65 3.10
N ASN A 74 -24.87 -14.30 3.25
CA ASN A 74 -26.14 -13.59 3.19
C ASN A 74 -26.28 -12.67 4.40
N PRO A 75 -26.81 -11.44 4.24
CA PRO A 75 -27.04 -10.55 5.38
C PRO A 75 -28.14 -11.15 6.26
N GLU A 76 -27.77 -11.59 7.47
CA GLU A 76 -28.75 -12.06 8.44
C GLU A 76 -29.54 -10.89 9.04
N PRO A 77 -30.87 -11.02 9.19
CA PRO A 77 -31.69 -9.97 9.79
C PRO A 77 -31.33 -9.79 11.26
N GLY A 78 -30.71 -8.65 11.59
CA GLY A 78 -30.24 -8.30 12.94
C GLY A 78 -28.73 -8.14 13.06
N ASP A 79 -27.96 -8.52 12.03
CA ASP A 79 -26.52 -8.35 12.04
C ASP A 79 -26.13 -6.92 11.62
N GLN A 80 -25.47 -6.20 12.51
CA GLN A 80 -25.03 -4.82 12.25
C GLN A 80 -23.87 -4.74 11.24
N VAL A 81 -23.16 -5.84 10.99
CA VAL A 81 -21.96 -5.84 10.16
C VAL A 81 -22.24 -6.46 8.79
N VAL A 82 -22.35 -5.59 7.79
CA VAL A 82 -22.55 -5.95 6.37
C VAL A 82 -21.20 -6.20 5.68
N GLY A 83 -21.12 -7.32 4.94
CA GLY A 83 -19.95 -7.68 4.16
C GLY A 83 -19.63 -6.69 3.04
N TYR A 84 -18.38 -6.67 2.57
CA TYR A 84 -17.99 -5.81 1.45
C TYR A 84 -18.61 -6.27 0.14
N LYS A 85 -19.17 -5.33 -0.62
CA LYS A 85 -19.71 -5.61 -1.97
C LYS A 85 -18.67 -5.42 -3.07
N ALA A 86 -17.70 -4.54 -2.84
CA ALA A 86 -16.65 -4.23 -3.79
C ALA A 86 -15.33 -3.97 -3.08
N PHE A 87 -14.21 -4.24 -3.77
CA PHE A 87 -12.87 -3.98 -3.25
C PHE A 87 -12.67 -2.51 -2.85
N ALA A 88 -13.28 -1.58 -3.59
CA ALA A 88 -13.19 -0.16 -3.31
C ALA A 88 -13.73 0.23 -1.92
N GLU A 89 -14.73 -0.48 -1.39
CA GLU A 89 -15.25 -0.24 -0.04
C GLU A 89 -14.23 -0.64 1.02
N LEU A 90 -13.56 -1.78 0.82
CA LEU A 90 -12.47 -2.24 1.69
C LEU A 90 -11.30 -1.26 1.68
N CYS A 91 -10.86 -0.82 0.49
CA CYS A 91 -9.82 0.19 0.36
C CYS A 91 -10.21 1.51 1.06
N LYS A 92 -11.48 1.93 0.99
CA LYS A 92 -11.95 3.14 1.67
C LYS A 92 -11.81 3.03 3.19
N ASP A 93 -12.14 1.87 3.78
CA ASP A 93 -11.96 1.64 5.22
C ASP A 93 -10.47 1.60 5.61
N LEU A 94 -9.63 0.96 4.79
CA LEU A 94 -8.18 0.94 5.01
C LEU A 94 -7.53 2.31 4.93
N HIS A 95 -7.99 3.18 4.03
CA HIS A 95 -7.46 4.55 3.95
C HIS A 95 -7.53 5.26 5.30
N GLY A 96 -8.67 5.17 6.00
CA GLY A 96 -8.82 5.79 7.32
C GLY A 96 -7.88 5.20 8.37
N VAL A 97 -7.65 3.88 8.34
CA VAL A 97 -6.72 3.22 9.26
C VAL A 97 -5.28 3.66 9.01
N ILE A 98 -4.85 3.66 7.75
CA ILE A 98 -3.49 4.07 7.35
C ILE A 98 -3.25 5.55 7.69
N ASP A 99 -4.25 6.42 7.49
CA ASP A 99 -4.14 7.84 7.80
C ASP A 99 -3.94 8.08 9.30
N ILE A 100 -4.65 7.34 10.15
CA ILE A 100 -4.53 7.45 11.61
C ILE A 100 -3.20 6.87 12.09
N LEU A 101 -2.77 5.74 11.53
CA LEU A 101 -1.45 5.17 11.79
C LEU A 101 -0.36 6.18 11.42
N TRP A 102 -0.42 6.76 10.22
CA TRP A 102 0.55 7.76 9.77
C TRP A 102 0.55 9.01 10.65
N LEU A 103 -0.64 9.51 11.01
CA LEU A 103 -0.80 10.66 11.90
C LEU A 103 -0.21 10.41 13.30
N SER A 104 -0.23 9.17 13.80
CA SER A 104 0.29 8.85 15.13
C SER A 104 1.75 9.26 15.32
N GLY A 105 2.55 9.23 14.24
CA GLY A 105 3.97 9.55 14.26
C GLY A 105 4.79 8.63 15.17
N THR A 106 4.31 7.42 15.47
CA THR A 106 4.97 6.50 16.41
C THR A 106 5.47 5.26 15.66
N PRO A 107 6.78 5.16 15.36
CA PRO A 107 7.32 4.07 14.54
C PRO A 107 7.05 2.67 15.10
N SER A 108 7.11 2.51 16.44
CA SER A 108 6.84 1.24 17.12
C SER A 108 5.41 0.72 16.93
N ILE A 109 4.44 1.60 16.63
CA ILE A 109 3.08 1.22 16.23
C ILE A 109 3.00 1.11 14.71
N GLN A 110 3.46 2.14 14.01
CA GLN A 110 3.30 2.26 12.56
C GLN A 110 3.86 1.04 11.83
N ILE A 111 5.10 0.66 12.11
CA ILE A 111 5.79 -0.42 11.40
C ILE A 111 5.03 -1.75 11.49
N PRO A 112 4.73 -2.30 12.68
CA PRO A 112 4.05 -3.60 12.77
C PRO A 112 2.65 -3.58 12.15
N PHE A 113 1.85 -2.54 12.39
CA PHE A 113 0.50 -2.48 11.82
C PHE A 113 0.50 -2.29 10.30
N LEU A 114 1.40 -1.48 9.75
CA LEU A 114 1.51 -1.31 8.30
C LEU A 114 1.99 -2.60 7.62
N LEU A 115 2.91 -3.35 8.24
CA LEU A 115 3.34 -4.65 7.73
C LEU A 115 2.20 -5.69 7.75
N ASN A 116 1.42 -5.74 8.83
CA ASN A 116 0.25 -6.61 8.91
C ASN A 116 -0.78 -6.25 7.83
N ILE A 117 -1.08 -4.96 7.65
CA ILE A 117 -1.99 -4.48 6.60
C ILE A 117 -1.46 -4.88 5.22
N ALA A 118 -0.17 -4.67 4.94
CA ALA A 118 0.43 -5.02 3.66
C ALA A 118 0.35 -6.53 3.38
N SER A 119 0.60 -7.36 4.40
CA SER A 119 0.45 -8.81 4.31
C SER A 119 -0.99 -9.21 3.99
N ASP A 120 -1.96 -8.75 4.79
CA ASP A 120 -3.37 -9.09 4.60
C ASP A 120 -3.91 -8.56 3.25
N PHE A 121 -3.41 -7.42 2.80
CA PHE A 121 -3.81 -6.82 1.52
C PHE A 121 -3.52 -7.73 0.32
N THR A 122 -2.45 -8.54 0.37
CA THR A 122 -2.15 -9.53 -0.69
C THR A 122 -3.24 -10.60 -0.80
N GLN A 123 -3.87 -10.97 0.31
CA GLN A 123 -4.98 -11.92 0.29
C GLN A 123 -6.30 -11.24 -0.07
N TRP A 124 -6.49 -10.01 0.40
CA TRP A 124 -7.72 -9.27 0.13
C TRP A 124 -7.87 -8.97 -1.37
N ILE A 125 -6.81 -8.54 -2.05
CA ILE A 125 -6.88 -8.14 -3.46
C ILE A 125 -7.31 -9.28 -4.39
N ASP A 126 -6.85 -10.51 -4.13
CA ASP A 126 -7.15 -11.69 -4.96
C ASP A 126 -8.61 -12.16 -4.83
N SER A 127 -9.30 -11.70 -3.79
CA SER A 127 -10.61 -12.21 -3.41
C SER A 127 -11.79 -11.37 -3.92
N PHE A 128 -11.52 -10.29 -4.64
CA PHE A 128 -12.51 -9.41 -5.27
C PHE A 128 -12.22 -9.26 -6.77
N PRO A 129 -13.20 -8.84 -7.57
CA PRO A 129 -12.95 -8.38 -8.93
C PRO A 129 -11.89 -7.25 -8.96
N PRO A 130 -11.06 -7.18 -10.02
CA PRO A 130 -9.96 -6.24 -10.08
C PRO A 130 -10.46 -4.79 -10.04
N SER A 131 -9.98 -4.03 -9.06
CA SER A 131 -10.23 -2.59 -8.94
C SER A 131 -8.89 -1.85 -8.84
N PRO A 132 -8.19 -1.65 -9.97
CA PRO A 132 -6.80 -1.18 -9.98
C PRO A 132 -6.65 0.20 -9.35
N ARG A 133 -7.60 1.11 -9.61
CA ARG A 133 -7.56 2.47 -9.05
C ARG A 133 -7.57 2.47 -7.52
N ALA A 134 -8.42 1.63 -6.91
CA ALA A 134 -8.51 1.50 -5.45
C ALA A 134 -7.30 0.74 -4.87
N ALA A 135 -6.80 -0.27 -5.60
CA ALA A 135 -5.61 -1.01 -5.18
C ALA A 135 -4.37 -0.10 -5.15
N PHE A 136 -4.11 0.60 -6.25
CA PHE A 136 -2.95 1.48 -6.37
C PHE A 136 -3.02 2.67 -5.41
N SER A 137 -4.22 3.15 -5.05
CA SER A 137 -4.32 4.23 -4.04
C SER A 137 -3.85 3.78 -2.66
N ILE A 138 -4.09 2.53 -2.28
CA ILE A 138 -3.60 1.95 -1.02
C ILE A 138 -2.10 1.66 -1.10
N LEU A 139 -1.65 0.96 -2.15
CA LEU A 139 -0.24 0.63 -2.34
C LEU A 139 0.63 1.89 -2.28
N LYS A 140 0.18 2.96 -2.93
CA LYS A 140 0.88 4.24 -2.91
C LYS A 140 1.01 4.87 -1.53
N LYS A 141 0.00 4.75 -0.66
CA LYS A 141 0.12 5.19 0.75
C LYS A 141 1.10 4.32 1.50
N LEU A 142 1.04 3.00 1.33
CA LEU A 142 1.95 2.06 1.97
C LEU A 142 3.41 2.33 1.53
N ASP A 143 3.65 2.51 0.24
CA ASP A 143 4.96 2.85 -0.33
C ASP A 143 5.51 4.15 0.26
N HIS A 144 4.67 5.20 0.35
CA HIS A 144 5.08 6.46 0.98
C HIS A 144 5.45 6.27 2.45
N CYS A 145 4.61 5.55 3.21
CA CYS A 145 4.86 5.26 4.62
C CYS A 145 6.17 4.50 4.80
N PHE A 146 6.37 3.38 4.07
CA PHE A 146 7.57 2.55 4.20
C PHE A 146 8.83 3.28 3.76
N ALA A 147 8.80 3.98 2.62
CA ALA A 147 9.95 4.74 2.15
C ALA A 147 10.32 5.87 3.13
N SER A 148 9.32 6.54 3.71
CA SER A 148 9.55 7.60 4.69
C SER A 148 10.07 7.06 6.04
N LEU A 149 9.51 5.95 6.52
CA LEU A 149 9.96 5.28 7.74
C LEU A 149 11.39 4.74 7.59
N LEU A 150 11.71 4.14 6.43
CA LEU A 150 13.05 3.66 6.13
C LEU A 150 14.08 4.80 6.07
N ALA A 151 13.68 5.97 5.56
CA ALA A 151 14.54 7.15 5.50
C ALA A 151 14.61 7.94 6.82
N GLY A 152 13.71 7.68 7.78
CA GLY A 152 13.53 8.48 9.00
C GLY A 152 13.04 9.92 8.74
N ARG A 153 12.58 10.21 7.52
CA ARG A 153 12.09 11.52 7.06
C ARG A 153 11.02 11.32 6.02
N ASP A 154 10.05 12.21 5.98
CA ASP A 154 9.01 12.19 4.96
C ASP A 154 9.63 12.42 3.56
N ILE A 155 9.34 11.52 2.61
CA ILE A 155 9.99 11.52 1.29
C ILE A 155 9.58 12.72 0.43
N GLU A 156 8.40 13.30 0.66
CA GLU A 156 7.88 14.44 -0.11
C GLU A 156 8.36 15.76 0.50
N THR A 157 8.11 15.97 1.79
CA THR A 157 8.40 17.21 2.52
C THR A 157 9.83 17.31 3.01
N LYS A 158 10.57 16.19 3.05
CA LYS A 158 11.92 16.05 3.62
C LYS A 158 12.02 16.34 5.12
N ALA A 159 10.89 16.55 5.81
CA ALA A 159 10.86 16.76 7.25
C ALA A 159 11.22 15.46 8.00
N THR A 160 12.01 15.57 9.06
CA THR A 160 12.34 14.44 9.94
C THR A 160 11.06 13.87 10.55
N LEU A 161 10.91 12.55 10.53
CA LEU A 161 9.74 11.92 11.10
C LEU A 161 9.82 11.89 12.64
N PRO A 162 8.69 11.99 13.33
CA PRO A 162 8.67 11.87 14.77
C PRO A 162 9.13 10.47 15.21
N GLY A 163 9.87 10.40 16.31
CA GLY A 163 10.48 9.15 16.78
C GLY A 163 11.81 8.78 16.10
N PHE A 164 12.27 9.55 15.10
CA PHE A 164 13.59 9.39 14.48
C PHE A 164 14.59 10.48 14.89
N GLU A 165 14.25 11.30 15.89
CA GLU A 165 15.06 12.43 16.38
C GLU A 165 16.47 12.00 16.81
N ASN A 166 16.62 10.80 17.38
CA ASN A 166 17.91 10.23 17.82
C ASN A 166 18.48 9.18 16.84
N GLY A 167 18.05 9.21 15.56
CA GLY A 167 18.46 8.26 14.51
C GLY A 167 17.54 7.05 14.36
N MET A 168 17.83 6.17 13.39
CA MET A 168 16.96 5.04 13.00
C MET A 168 16.63 4.06 14.14
N ARG A 169 17.50 3.95 15.15
CA ARG A 169 17.31 3.07 16.30
C ARG A 169 16.39 3.66 17.38
N ALA A 170 16.10 4.97 17.33
CA ALA A 170 15.32 5.66 18.36
C ALA A 170 13.83 5.26 18.38
N GLY A 171 13.31 4.75 17.27
CA GLY A 171 11.92 4.30 17.14
C GLY A 171 11.67 2.84 17.55
N MET A 172 12.73 2.06 17.79
CA MET A 172 12.64 0.69 18.29
C MET A 172 12.82 0.72 19.81
N SER A 173 11.75 0.40 20.56
CA SER A 173 11.88 0.17 21.99
C SER A 173 12.86 -0.99 22.20
N THR A 174 14.06 -0.71 22.68
CA THR A 174 14.94 -1.74 23.24
C THR A 174 14.22 -2.32 24.45
N THR A 175 13.76 -3.56 24.33
CA THR A 175 13.49 -4.37 25.52
C THR A 175 14.85 -4.71 26.12
N ASP A 176 15.16 -4.16 27.29
CA ASP A 176 16.20 -4.75 28.14
C ASP A 176 15.81 -6.21 28.37
N MET A 177 16.70 -7.13 27.96
CA MET A 177 16.63 -8.56 28.27
C MET A 177 17.64 -8.85 29.37
#